data_AF-A0A955SI01-F1
#
_entry.id   AF-A0A955SI01-F1
#
_cell.length_a   1.000
_cell.length_b   1.000
_cell.length_c   1.000
_cell.angle_alpha   90.00
_cell.angle_beta   90.00
_cell.angle_gamma   90.00
#
_symmetry.space_group_name_H-M   'P 1'
#
loop_
_entity.id
_entity.type
_entity.pdbx_description
1 polymer ?
#
loop_
_entity_poly.entity_id
_entity_poly.type
_entity_poly.pdbx_seq_one_letter_code
_entity_poly.pdbx_strand_id
1 'polypeptide(L)'
;MSRSSVFILTSFLISSSALAQEDLKQQIFEKVFGNAVILSPEMVQQVNEGEAGKRHYVDKDGDGIPEEVWFIDTALRHPEEMRPVLVRAIDEDGDLREGLQPDLDSDLYVADWKADGTVDAVLDYTDVDGDNDLDEMGSYFWDKGGSWL
;
A
#
# COMPACT_ATOMS: atom_id res chain seq x y z
N MET A 1 39.41 9.59 -41.55
CA MET A 1 37.98 9.83 -41.29
C MET A 1 37.70 9.44 -39.85
N SER A 2 37.72 10.43 -38.93
CA SER A 2 37.47 10.23 -37.51
C SER A 2 35.98 10.42 -37.22
N ARG A 3 35.32 9.42 -36.64
CA ARG A 3 33.94 9.53 -36.16
C ARG A 3 33.98 9.82 -34.67
N SER A 4 33.73 11.08 -34.31
CA SER A 4 33.50 11.49 -32.93
C SER A 4 32.19 10.86 -32.43
N SER A 5 32.27 10.11 -31.34
CA SER A 5 31.10 9.59 -30.64
C SER A 5 30.59 10.66 -29.69
N VAL A 6 29.34 11.10 -29.89
CA VAL A 6 28.64 12.00 -28.98
C VAL A 6 27.92 11.15 -27.94
N PHE A 7 28.35 11.23 -26.68
CA PHE A 7 27.59 10.71 -25.55
C PHE A 7 26.60 11.81 -25.12
N ILE A 8 25.30 11.55 -25.28
CA ILE A 8 24.26 12.41 -24.71
C ILE A 8 24.04 11.93 -23.27
N LEU A 9 24.50 12.73 -22.31
CA LEU A 9 24.21 12.55 -20.89
C LEU A 9 22.87 13.25 -20.62
N THR A 10 21.78 12.48 -20.58
CA THR A 10 20.45 13.02 -20.27
C THR A 10 20.33 13.18 -18.76
N SER A 11 20.53 14.40 -18.25
CA SER A 11 20.34 14.72 -16.83
C SER A 11 18.85 14.64 -16.46
N PHE A 12 18.48 13.69 -15.61
CA PHE A 12 17.19 13.64 -14.94
C PHE A 12 17.13 14.74 -13.87
N LEU A 13 16.51 15.88 -14.19
CA LEU A 13 16.10 16.87 -13.19
C LEU A 13 14.79 16.40 -12.55
N ILE A 14 14.89 15.63 -11.46
CA ILE A 14 13.74 15.31 -10.63
C ILE A 14 13.38 16.60 -9.87
N SER A 15 12.14 17.06 -10.00
CA SER A 15 11.67 18.31 -9.37
C SER A 15 11.53 18.13 -7.86
N SER A 16 12.31 18.87 -7.08
CA SER A 16 12.36 18.81 -5.62
C SER A 16 11.02 19.05 -4.91
N SER A 17 10.09 19.76 -5.55
CA SER A 17 8.76 20.05 -5.02
C SER A 17 7.84 18.82 -4.96
N ALA A 18 7.94 17.91 -5.92
CA ALA A 18 7.14 16.68 -5.92
C ALA A 18 7.58 15.73 -4.80
N LEU A 19 8.90 15.54 -4.65
CA LEU A 19 9.47 14.73 -3.58
C LEU A 19 9.08 15.24 -2.19
N ALA A 20 9.13 16.56 -1.98
CA ALA A 20 8.71 17.16 -0.71
C ALA A 20 7.22 16.95 -0.39
N GLN A 21 6.39 16.74 -1.42
CA GLN A 21 4.96 16.58 -1.25
C GLN A 21 4.55 15.14 -0.97
N GLU A 22 5.22 14.17 -1.61
CA GLU A 22 5.07 12.75 -1.27
C GLU A 22 5.59 12.46 0.14
N ASP A 23 6.69 13.14 0.53
CA ASP A 23 7.20 13.10 1.91
C ASP A 23 6.17 13.63 2.93
N LEU A 24 5.49 14.76 2.64
CA LEU A 24 4.44 15.28 3.51
C LEU A 24 3.22 14.35 3.61
N LYS A 25 2.79 13.77 2.48
CA LYS A 25 1.71 12.78 2.43
C LYS A 25 2.02 11.62 3.37
N GLN A 26 3.19 11.02 3.19
CA GLN A 26 3.65 9.88 3.99
C GLN A 26 3.72 10.24 5.49
N GLN A 27 4.29 11.40 5.84
CA GLN A 27 4.34 11.86 7.23
C GLN A 27 2.96 12.00 7.88
N ILE A 28 1.93 12.35 7.11
CA ILE A 28 0.57 12.51 7.64
C ILE A 28 -0.10 11.16 7.85
N PHE A 29 0.07 10.21 6.93
CA PHE A 29 -0.36 8.83 7.18
C PHE A 29 0.34 8.26 8.42
N GLU A 30 1.67 8.41 8.53
CA GLU A 30 2.43 7.92 9.69
C GLU A 30 1.97 8.56 11.01
N LYS A 31 1.55 9.82 10.97
CA LYS A 31 0.99 10.49 12.15
C LYS A 31 -0.34 9.89 12.61
N VAL A 32 -1.17 9.41 11.68
CA VAL A 32 -2.51 8.87 11.98
C VAL A 32 -2.43 7.38 12.32
N PHE A 33 -1.67 6.60 11.53
CA PHE A 33 -1.63 5.14 11.57
C PHE A 33 -0.32 4.56 12.13
N GLY A 34 0.64 5.42 12.48
CA GLY A 34 1.92 4.99 13.02
C GLY A 34 2.68 4.08 12.04
N ASN A 35 3.16 2.95 12.55
CA ASN A 35 3.99 2.01 11.78
C ASN A 35 3.19 1.16 10.78
N ALA A 36 1.85 1.14 10.85
CA ALA A 36 1.01 0.34 9.95
C ALA A 36 1.17 0.77 8.48
N VAL A 37 1.48 2.04 8.25
CA VAL A 37 1.65 2.64 6.91
C VAL A 37 3.12 2.76 6.48
N ILE A 38 4.04 2.17 7.24
CA ILE A 38 5.44 2.07 6.83
C ILE A 38 5.61 0.75 6.07
N LEU A 39 5.78 0.83 4.75
CA LEU A 39 5.95 -0.34 3.91
C LEU A 39 7.42 -0.79 3.90
N SER A 40 7.66 -2.08 4.15
CA SER A 40 9.01 -2.65 4.03
C SER A 40 9.45 -2.65 2.57
N PRO A 41 10.59 -2.01 2.20
CA PRO A 41 11.06 -2.01 0.82
C PRO A 41 11.33 -3.42 0.28
N GLU A 42 11.75 -4.34 1.15
CA GLU A 42 12.01 -5.74 0.80
C GLU A 42 10.71 -6.48 0.45
N MET A 43 9.64 -6.25 1.23
CA MET A 43 8.32 -6.82 0.96
C MET A 43 7.69 -6.21 -0.29
N VAL A 44 7.77 -4.88 -0.44
CA VAL A 44 7.30 -4.19 -1.65
C VAL A 44 7.98 -4.77 -2.88
N GLN A 45 9.31 -4.93 -2.85
CA GLN A 45 10.04 -5.54 -3.95
C GLN A 45 9.60 -6.99 -4.19
N GLN A 46 9.54 -7.82 -3.15
CA GLN A 46 9.16 -9.23 -3.26
C GLN A 46 7.76 -9.42 -3.85
N VAL A 47 6.80 -8.59 -3.45
CA VAL A 47 5.41 -8.64 -3.91
C VAL A 47 5.29 -8.13 -5.35
N ASN A 48 6.03 -7.08 -5.69
CA ASN A 48 6.09 -6.53 -7.06
C ASN A 48 6.73 -7.48 -8.08
N GLU A 49 7.79 -8.20 -7.68
CA GLU A 49 8.45 -9.19 -8.53
C GLU A 49 7.68 -10.52 -8.60
N GLY A 50 6.67 -10.69 -7.74
CA GLY A 50 5.80 -11.86 -7.68
C GLY A 50 4.74 -11.92 -8.79
N GLU A 51 3.94 -12.99 -8.75
CA GLU A 51 2.75 -13.11 -9.60
C GLU A 51 1.64 -12.20 -9.06
N ALA A 52 1.00 -11.42 -9.93
CA ALA A 52 -0.13 -10.59 -9.53
C ALA A 52 -1.24 -11.42 -8.89
N GLY A 53 -1.80 -10.93 -7.77
CA GLY A 53 -2.80 -11.64 -6.96
C GLY A 53 -2.25 -12.77 -6.09
N LYS A 54 -0.97 -13.13 -6.21
CA LYS A 54 -0.33 -14.05 -5.25
C LYS A 54 -0.30 -13.37 -3.88
N ARG A 55 -0.75 -14.11 -2.85
CA ARG A 55 -0.73 -13.68 -1.46
C ARG A 55 0.58 -14.05 -0.77
N HIS A 56 1.12 -13.10 -0.03
CA HIS A 56 2.31 -13.22 0.78
C HIS A 56 1.91 -12.99 2.24
N TYR A 57 1.59 -14.07 2.96
CA TYR A 57 1.29 -14.03 4.39
C TYR A 57 2.57 -13.86 5.19
N VAL A 58 2.51 -13.09 6.27
CA VAL A 58 3.62 -12.86 7.18
C VAL A 58 3.14 -13.17 8.60
N ASP A 59 3.68 -14.24 9.15
CA ASP A 59 3.61 -14.60 10.57
C ASP A 59 4.89 -14.10 11.23
N LYS A 60 4.79 -13.00 11.98
CA LYS A 60 5.92 -12.25 12.54
C LYS A 60 6.33 -12.81 13.89
N ASP A 61 5.38 -13.30 14.68
CA ASP A 61 5.65 -13.79 16.03
C ASP A 61 5.85 -15.32 16.11
N GLY A 62 5.50 -16.03 15.04
CA GLY A 62 5.69 -17.46 14.87
C GLY A 62 4.65 -18.32 15.57
N ASP A 63 3.47 -17.76 15.87
CA ASP A 63 2.36 -18.50 16.49
C ASP A 63 1.54 -19.35 15.50
N GLY A 64 1.78 -19.17 14.20
CA GLY A 64 1.09 -19.85 13.10
C GLY A 64 -0.14 -19.12 12.55
N ILE A 65 -0.42 -17.91 13.04
CA ILE A 65 -1.46 -16.99 12.57
C ILE A 65 -0.75 -15.79 11.93
N PRO A 66 -0.89 -15.58 10.61
CA PRO A 66 -0.29 -14.40 9.98
C PRO A 66 -0.92 -13.10 10.49
N GLU A 67 -0.13 -12.09 10.83
CA GLU A 67 -0.67 -10.75 11.18
C GLU A 67 -0.88 -9.85 9.97
N GLU A 68 -0.37 -10.24 8.79
CA GLU A 68 -0.60 -9.49 7.56
C GLU A 68 -0.50 -10.34 6.31
N VAL A 69 -1.14 -9.86 5.25
CA VAL A 69 -1.04 -10.42 3.91
C VAL A 69 -0.84 -9.33 2.87
N TRP A 70 0.12 -9.58 1.97
CA TRP A 70 0.47 -8.66 0.90
C TRP A 70 0.16 -9.25 -0.47
N PHE A 71 -0.32 -8.43 -1.40
CA PHE A 71 -0.58 -8.85 -2.78
C PHE A 71 -0.67 -7.66 -3.75
N ILE A 72 -0.49 -7.95 -5.04
CA ILE A 72 -0.78 -7.01 -6.13
C ILE A 72 -2.19 -7.22 -6.65
N ASP A 73 -3.06 -6.21 -6.53
CA ASP A 73 -4.38 -6.16 -7.16
C ASP A 73 -4.33 -5.42 -8.50
N THR A 74 -4.77 -6.09 -9.56
CA THR A 74 -4.79 -5.56 -10.94
C THR A 74 -6.20 -5.39 -11.50
N ALA A 75 -7.23 -5.66 -10.70
CA ALA A 75 -8.60 -5.71 -11.16
C ALA A 75 -9.06 -4.38 -11.77
N LEU A 76 -9.87 -4.47 -12.82
CA LEU A 76 -10.36 -3.33 -13.60
C LEU A 76 -11.25 -2.34 -12.82
N ARG A 77 -11.65 -2.67 -11.58
CA ARG A 77 -12.37 -1.74 -10.70
C ARG A 77 -11.50 -0.57 -10.25
N HIS A 78 -10.18 -0.74 -10.27
CA HIS A 78 -9.23 0.33 -10.00
C HIS A 78 -8.95 1.13 -11.29
N PRO A 79 -9.00 2.47 -11.24
CA PRO A 79 -8.58 3.31 -12.36
C PRO A 79 -7.18 2.96 -12.88
N GLU A 80 -6.93 3.15 -14.18
CA GLU A 80 -5.65 2.77 -14.79
C GLU A 80 -4.47 3.52 -14.14
N GLU A 81 -4.68 4.77 -13.76
CA GLU A 81 -3.72 5.61 -13.06
C GLU A 81 -3.35 5.09 -11.66
N MET A 82 -4.15 4.23 -11.04
CA MET A 82 -3.86 3.63 -9.74
C MET A 82 -3.24 2.23 -9.86
N ARG A 83 -3.41 1.55 -10.99
CA ARG A 83 -2.99 0.15 -11.17
C ARG A 83 -1.52 -0.03 -11.57
N PRO A 84 -0.85 -1.10 -11.12
CA PRO A 84 -1.30 -2.07 -10.11
C PRO A 84 -1.41 -1.44 -8.71
N VAL A 85 -2.29 -1.94 -7.86
CA VAL A 85 -2.35 -1.53 -6.45
C VAL A 85 -1.66 -2.60 -5.62
N LEU A 86 -0.59 -2.25 -4.92
CA LEU A 86 -0.06 -3.10 -3.86
C LEU A 86 -0.93 -2.90 -2.63
N VAL A 87 -1.40 -4.02 -2.07
CA VAL A 87 -2.24 -4.05 -0.88
C VAL A 87 -1.47 -4.78 0.21
N ARG A 88 -1.45 -4.17 1.40
CA ARG A 88 -1.12 -4.81 2.68
C ARG A 88 -2.39 -4.77 3.53
N ALA A 89 -2.96 -5.93 3.81
CA ALA A 89 -3.99 -6.05 4.85
C ALA A 89 -3.32 -6.48 6.15
N ILE A 90 -3.66 -5.82 7.25
CA ILE A 90 -3.15 -6.06 8.59
C ILE A 90 -4.32 -6.56 9.43
N ASP A 91 -4.14 -7.73 10.01
CA ASP A 91 -5.09 -8.38 10.91
C ASP A 91 -5.02 -7.74 12.30
N GLU A 92 -6.14 -7.20 12.78
CA GLU A 92 -6.23 -6.58 14.11
C GLU A 92 -6.99 -7.43 15.14
N ASP A 93 -7.66 -8.52 14.74
CA ASP A 93 -8.46 -9.39 15.62
C ASP A 93 -7.94 -10.84 15.76
N GLY A 94 -6.97 -11.23 14.93
CA GLY A 94 -6.25 -12.51 14.99
C GLY A 94 -6.94 -13.64 14.23
N ASP A 95 -7.82 -13.32 13.29
CA ASP A 95 -8.60 -14.30 12.56
C ASP A 95 -8.01 -14.68 11.18
N LEU A 96 -7.01 -13.95 10.68
CA LEU A 96 -6.40 -14.17 9.37
C LEU A 96 -5.77 -15.56 9.28
N ARG A 97 -6.00 -16.27 8.16
CA ARG A 97 -5.41 -17.60 7.91
C ARG A 97 -4.77 -17.70 6.53
N GLU A 98 -3.66 -18.44 6.46
CA GLU A 98 -3.04 -18.77 5.18
C GLU A 98 -4.02 -19.41 4.20
N GLY A 99 -4.01 -18.93 2.97
CA GLY A 99 -4.87 -19.40 1.88
C GLY A 99 -6.27 -18.79 1.86
N LEU A 100 -6.68 -18.06 2.89
CA LEU A 100 -7.95 -17.33 2.91
C LEU A 100 -7.82 -15.93 2.29
N GLN A 101 -8.85 -15.11 2.38
CA GLN A 101 -8.73 -13.68 2.06
C GLN A 101 -8.64 -12.93 3.39
N PRO A 102 -7.93 -11.80 3.46
CA PRO A 102 -8.23 -10.84 4.50
C PRO A 102 -9.70 -10.44 4.35
N ASP A 103 -10.39 -10.22 5.46
CA ASP A 103 -11.81 -9.92 5.49
C ASP A 103 -12.03 -8.42 5.69
N LEU A 104 -13.21 -8.03 6.16
CA LEU A 104 -13.66 -6.65 6.17
C LEU A 104 -14.24 -6.29 7.54
N ASP A 105 -13.77 -6.96 8.59
CA ASP A 105 -14.23 -6.84 9.97
C ASP A 105 -13.00 -6.90 10.88
N SER A 106 -12.49 -5.73 11.28
CA SER A 106 -11.26 -5.58 12.06
C SER A 106 -9.94 -5.80 11.30
N ASP A 107 -9.95 -5.54 10.00
CA ASP A 107 -8.76 -5.52 9.14
C ASP A 107 -8.42 -4.08 8.67
N LEU A 108 -7.14 -3.70 8.78
CA LEU A 108 -6.62 -2.43 8.23
C LEU A 108 -5.93 -2.65 6.87
N TYR A 109 -6.46 -2.01 5.83
CA TYR A 109 -5.94 -2.10 4.46
C TYR A 109 -5.12 -0.87 4.10
N VAL A 110 -3.84 -1.08 3.79
CA VAL A 110 -2.93 -0.06 3.28
C VAL A 110 -2.72 -0.28 1.78
N ALA A 111 -2.98 0.76 0.99
CA ALA A 111 -2.89 0.74 -0.46
C ALA A 111 -1.79 1.67 -0.98
N ASP A 112 -0.91 1.10 -1.80
CA ASP A 112 0.16 1.75 -2.55
C ASP A 112 -0.17 1.67 -4.04
N TRP A 113 -0.56 2.80 -4.62
CA TRP A 113 -0.93 2.87 -6.02
C TRP A 113 0.32 2.86 -6.88
N LYS A 114 0.25 2.17 -8.02
CA LYS A 114 1.42 1.85 -8.86
C LYS A 114 2.47 0.97 -8.17
N ALA A 115 2.26 0.56 -6.92
CA ALA A 115 3.16 -0.26 -6.15
C ALA A 115 4.59 0.33 -6.09
N ASP A 116 4.67 1.64 -5.85
CA ASP A 116 5.93 2.40 -5.87
C ASP A 116 6.61 2.51 -4.48
N GLY A 117 5.98 1.94 -3.46
CA GLY A 117 6.45 1.93 -2.07
C GLY A 117 5.90 3.08 -1.23
N THR A 118 4.99 3.90 -1.77
CA THR A 118 4.39 5.03 -1.05
C THR A 118 2.92 4.76 -0.76
N VAL A 119 2.44 5.07 0.45
CA VAL A 119 1.02 4.88 0.78
C VAL A 119 0.18 5.99 0.17
N ASP A 120 -0.89 5.62 -0.54
CA ASP A 120 -1.84 6.55 -1.17
C ASP A 120 -3.20 6.56 -0.50
N ALA A 121 -3.62 5.42 0.06
CA ALA A 121 -4.88 5.28 0.75
C ALA A 121 -4.78 4.26 1.88
N VAL A 122 -5.62 4.47 2.90
CA VAL A 122 -5.86 3.51 3.97
C VAL A 122 -7.36 3.30 4.11
N LEU A 123 -7.80 2.05 4.22
CA LEU A 123 -9.17 1.69 4.56
C LEU A 123 -9.13 0.94 5.88
N ASP A 124 -9.98 1.36 6.80
CA ASP A 124 -10.08 0.82 8.16
C ASP A 124 -11.47 0.20 8.28
N TYR A 125 -11.52 -1.12 8.49
CA TYR A 125 -12.76 -1.85 8.72
C TYR A 125 -12.82 -2.22 10.18
N THR A 126 -13.86 -1.79 10.89
CA THR A 126 -13.97 -2.00 12.34
C THR A 126 -15.25 -2.76 12.66
N ASP A 127 -15.11 -3.83 13.44
CA ASP A 127 -16.20 -4.48 14.19
C ASP A 127 -16.15 -3.96 15.63
N VAL A 128 -17.17 -3.21 16.04
CA VAL A 128 -17.21 -2.52 17.33
C VAL A 128 -17.88 -3.40 18.40
N ASP A 129 -18.73 -4.34 18.02
CA ASP A 129 -19.47 -5.20 18.95
C ASP A 129 -19.00 -6.65 19.04
N GLY A 130 -18.09 -7.06 18.15
CA GLY A 130 -17.35 -8.33 18.18
C GLY A 130 -18.19 -9.50 17.69
N ASP A 131 -19.13 -9.28 16.78
CA ASP A 131 -19.98 -10.31 16.19
C ASP A 131 -19.52 -10.80 14.81
N ASN A 132 -18.33 -10.35 14.38
CA ASN A 132 -17.67 -10.67 13.11
C ASN A 132 -18.49 -10.17 11.90
N ASP A 133 -19.00 -8.93 12.02
CA ASP A 133 -19.53 -8.18 10.91
C ASP A 133 -18.99 -6.73 10.86
N LEU A 134 -19.17 -6.09 9.69
CA LEU A 134 -18.67 -4.74 9.48
C LEU A 134 -19.63 -3.71 10.08
N ASP A 135 -19.19 -3.04 11.15
CA ASP A 135 -19.89 -1.91 11.76
C ASP A 135 -19.51 -0.57 11.11
N GLU A 136 -18.20 -0.29 11.01
CA GLU A 136 -17.69 1.00 10.58
C GLU A 136 -16.59 0.86 9.51
N MET A 137 -16.62 1.75 8.51
CA MET A 137 -15.56 1.84 7.50
C MET A 137 -15.00 3.26 7.43
N GLY A 138 -13.71 3.39 7.75
CA GLY A 138 -12.90 4.57 7.49
C GLY A 138 -12.24 4.49 6.11
N SER A 139 -12.18 5.60 5.38
CA SER A 139 -11.39 5.70 4.15
C SER A 139 -10.60 7.00 4.15
N TYR A 140 -9.28 6.87 4.05
CA TYR A 140 -8.36 7.96 4.23
C TYR A 140 -7.56 8.16 2.96
N PHE A 141 -7.69 9.36 2.39
CA PHE A 141 -6.97 9.78 1.20
C PHE A 141 -6.24 11.07 1.49
N TRP A 142 -5.06 11.22 0.88
CA TRP A 142 -4.37 12.49 0.89
C TRP A 142 -4.92 13.41 -0.18
N ASP A 143 -5.40 14.58 0.25
CA ASP A 143 -5.73 15.69 -0.64
C ASP A 143 -4.82 16.88 -0.32
N LYS A 144 -4.25 17.45 -1.38
CA LYS A 144 -3.35 18.61 -1.34
C LYS A 144 -4.13 19.93 -1.19
N GLY A 145 -5.46 19.87 -0.98
CA GLY A 145 -6.34 21.01 -0.72
C GLY A 145 -7.04 21.53 -1.99
N GLY A 146 -7.44 20.63 -2.89
CA GLY A 146 -8.17 20.99 -4.11
C GLY A 146 -9.67 20.67 -4.00
N SER A 147 -10.47 21.66 -3.57
CA SER A 147 -11.94 21.73 -3.72
C SER A 147 -12.73 20.42 -3.59
N TRP A 148 -13.30 20.16 -2.41
CA TRP A 148 -14.41 19.22 -2.27
C TRP A 148 -15.73 19.94 -2.60
N LEU A 149 -16.00 20.03 -3.91
CA LEU A 149 -17.25 20.23 -4.68
C LEU A 149 -16.92 20.76 -6.08
#